data_AF-A0A090W824-F1
#
_entry.id   AF-A0A090W824-F1
#
_cell.length_a   1.000
_cell.length_b   1.000
_cell.length_c   1.000
_cell.angle_alpha   90.00
_cell.angle_beta   90.00
_cell.angle_gamma   90.00
#
_symmetry.space_group_name_H-M   'P 1'
#
loop_
_entity.id
_entity.type
_entity.pdbx_description
1 polymer ?
#
loop_
_entity_poly.entity_id
_entity_poly.type
_entity_poly.pdbx_seq_one_letter_code
_entity_poly.pdbx_strand_id
1 'polypeptide(L)'
;MKVIIPKIINSGITNIMLKPLTSFGDIGVNNSGFWGDFYVDTEEKWKEVESAYTDLFYEFANLSNEFPEVKLLSVGNELKEFTTRRPEFFKVLILKIKADFPDLQLTYAANWNEYQSVSFWDDLDFIGVNPYFPLINKETPTVDEVKQALVPIKNDLTELSCSNQKPILFTEYGYRSIDFGAWEAWNLGDVTTSNHNFETQNNAYIAFYDVFWGEDWVAGGFFWEWKVLFNGEVNNPNENGWTINDKPVEEIIRDQYKG
;
A
#
# COMPACT_ATOMS: atom_id res chain seq x y z
N MET A 1 -2.20 -18.89 2.09
CA MET A 1 -1.39 -18.64 0.87
C MET A 1 -1.30 -19.81 -0.09
N LYS A 2 -0.95 -21.03 0.34
CA LYS A 2 -0.76 -22.21 -0.53
C LYS A 2 -1.98 -22.67 -1.36
N VAL A 3 -3.18 -22.19 -1.04
CA VAL A 3 -4.40 -22.45 -1.84
C VAL A 3 -4.71 -21.30 -2.81
N ILE A 4 -4.40 -20.05 -2.43
CA ILE A 4 -4.78 -18.85 -3.19
C ILE A 4 -3.74 -18.54 -4.26
N ILE A 5 -2.44 -18.63 -3.92
CA ILE A 5 -1.36 -18.34 -4.87
C ILE A 5 -1.48 -19.21 -6.15
N PRO A 6 -1.67 -20.54 -6.07
CA PRO A 6 -1.87 -21.34 -7.29
C PRO A 6 -3.08 -20.91 -8.13
N LYS A 7 -4.16 -20.44 -7.50
CA LYS A 7 -5.34 -19.95 -8.22
C LYS A 7 -5.05 -18.64 -8.97
N ILE A 8 -4.31 -17.74 -8.34
CA ILE A 8 -3.83 -16.48 -8.94
C ILE A 8 -2.89 -16.78 -10.11
N ILE A 9 -1.95 -17.71 -9.94
CA ILE A 9 -1.04 -18.12 -11.02
C ILE A 9 -1.84 -18.72 -12.19
N ASN A 10 -2.81 -19.59 -11.90
CA ASN A 10 -3.66 -20.21 -12.92
C ASN A 10 -4.56 -19.20 -13.66
N SER A 11 -4.77 -17.99 -13.12
CA SER A 11 -5.46 -16.90 -13.84
C SER A 11 -4.53 -16.12 -14.78
N GLY A 12 -3.25 -16.50 -14.87
CA GLY A 12 -2.24 -15.87 -15.73
C GLY A 12 -1.40 -14.79 -15.07
N ILE A 13 -1.56 -14.56 -13.75
CA ILE A 13 -0.74 -13.58 -13.02
C ILE A 13 0.63 -14.19 -12.71
N THR A 14 1.70 -13.51 -13.12
CA THR A 14 3.09 -14.00 -13.05
C THR A 14 3.99 -13.20 -12.10
N ASN A 15 3.50 -12.06 -11.61
CA ASN A 15 4.20 -11.22 -10.63
C ASN A 15 3.26 -10.95 -9.46
N ILE A 16 3.63 -11.47 -8.29
CA ILE A 16 2.84 -11.41 -7.07
C ILE A 16 3.66 -10.68 -6.01
N MET A 17 3.06 -9.63 -5.44
CA MET A 17 3.53 -9.04 -4.20
C MET A 17 2.79 -9.67 -3.01
N LEU A 18 3.53 -10.07 -1.98
CA LEU A 18 2.98 -10.36 -0.67
C LEU A 18 3.11 -9.10 0.19
N LYS A 19 2.00 -8.64 0.75
CA LYS A 19 1.95 -7.51 1.69
C LYS A 19 1.23 -7.93 2.97
N PRO A 20 1.93 -8.54 3.94
CA PRO A 20 1.34 -8.86 5.24
C PRO A 20 0.97 -7.59 6.00
N LEU A 21 -0.30 -7.47 6.41
CA LEU A 21 -0.70 -6.48 7.41
C LEU A 21 -0.53 -7.09 8.80
N THR A 22 0.20 -6.39 9.66
CA THR A 22 0.52 -6.86 11.01
C THR A 22 -0.24 -6.03 12.05
N SER A 23 -1.22 -6.66 12.71
CA SER A 23 -1.81 -6.14 13.93
C SER A 23 -1.15 -6.81 15.13
N PHE A 24 -0.87 -6.01 16.17
CA PHE A 24 -0.21 -6.48 17.39
C PHE A 24 -1.21 -6.78 18.51
N GLY A 25 -2.52 -6.74 18.24
CA GLY A 25 -3.55 -6.93 19.27
C GLY A 25 -3.33 -6.00 20.48
N ASP A 26 -3.53 -6.53 21.68
CA ASP A 26 -3.50 -5.75 22.93
C ASP A 26 -2.11 -5.71 23.62
N ILE A 27 -1.03 -6.09 22.92
CA ILE A 27 0.32 -6.08 23.53
C ILE A 27 1.01 -4.71 23.48
N GLY A 28 0.46 -3.77 22.70
CA GLY A 28 0.96 -2.41 22.60
C GLY A 28 0.64 -1.57 23.84
N VAL A 29 1.44 -0.52 24.07
CA VAL A 29 1.17 0.49 25.11
C VAL A 29 0.11 1.49 24.64
N ASN A 30 0.02 1.70 23.32
CA ASN A 30 -0.94 2.60 22.71
C ASN A 30 -2.20 1.86 22.24
N ASN A 31 -3.37 2.39 22.59
CA ASN A 31 -4.68 1.83 22.24
C ASN A 31 -5.41 2.67 21.17
N SER A 32 -4.67 3.31 20.26
CA SER A 32 -5.28 4.11 19.18
C SER A 32 -6.11 3.27 18.21
N GLY A 33 -5.93 1.94 18.19
CA GLY A 33 -6.57 1.04 17.24
C GLY A 33 -5.90 1.03 15.85
N PHE A 34 -4.91 1.89 15.63
CA PHE A 34 -4.11 1.94 14.42
C PHE A 34 -2.72 1.34 14.67
N TRP A 35 -2.35 0.32 13.89
CA TRP A 35 -1.09 -0.41 14.09
C TRP A 35 0.15 0.47 13.85
N GLY A 36 0.03 1.58 13.12
CA GLY A 36 1.11 2.54 12.95
C GLY A 36 1.56 3.23 14.22
N ASP A 37 0.71 3.29 15.24
CA ASP A 37 1.06 3.89 16.53
C ASP A 37 1.55 2.85 17.56
N PHE A 38 1.79 1.61 17.13
CA PHE A 38 2.22 0.53 18.00
C PHE A 38 3.64 0.75 18.53
N TYR A 39 3.77 0.64 19.86
CA TYR A 39 5.07 0.49 20.53
C TYR A 39 4.91 -0.26 21.84
N VAL A 40 6.02 -0.83 22.33
CA VAL A 40 6.13 -1.43 23.66
C VAL A 40 7.11 -0.65 24.55
N ASP A 41 6.98 -0.80 25.86
CA ASP A 41 7.67 0.00 26.89
C ASP A 41 8.97 -0.60 27.43
N THR A 42 9.29 -1.85 27.09
CA THR A 42 10.52 -2.51 27.54
C THR A 42 11.30 -3.17 26.41
N GLU A 43 12.62 -3.27 26.59
CA GLU A 43 13.51 -3.93 25.62
C GLU A 43 13.23 -5.44 25.51
N GLU A 44 12.80 -6.08 26.60
CA GLU A 44 12.40 -7.50 26.58
C GLU A 44 11.22 -7.71 25.62
N LYS A 45 10.18 -6.88 25.73
CA LYS A 45 9.03 -6.93 24.83
C LYS A 45 9.42 -6.60 23.39
N TRP A 46 10.32 -5.63 23.18
CA TRP A 46 10.82 -5.33 21.83
C TRP A 46 11.48 -6.56 21.21
N LYS A 47 12.34 -7.26 21.95
CA LYS A 47 12.98 -8.48 21.45
C LYS A 47 11.99 -9.59 21.12
N GLU A 48 10.93 -9.74 21.92
CA GLU A 48 9.86 -10.71 21.64
C GLU A 48 9.13 -10.35 20.34
N VAL A 49 8.75 -9.08 20.17
CA VAL A 49 8.11 -8.58 18.95
C VAL A 49 9.02 -8.76 17.73
N GLU A 50 10.28 -8.35 17.83
CA GLU A 50 11.27 -8.45 16.76
C GLU A 50 11.53 -9.91 16.34
N SER A 51 11.58 -10.84 17.31
CA SER A 51 11.71 -12.27 17.03
C SER A 51 10.50 -12.80 16.28
N ALA A 52 9.29 -12.55 16.79
CA ALA A 52 8.06 -13.02 16.16
C ALA A 52 7.85 -12.39 14.77
N TYR A 53 8.20 -11.12 14.61
CA TYR A 53 8.14 -10.42 13.33
C TYR A 53 9.15 -10.99 12.33
N THR A 54 10.36 -11.33 12.78
CA THR A 54 11.36 -12.02 11.94
C THR A 54 10.82 -13.36 11.45
N ASP A 55 10.31 -14.20 12.35
CA ASP A 55 9.77 -15.52 12.01
C ASP A 55 8.63 -15.39 10.99
N LEU A 56 7.69 -14.47 11.22
CA LEU A 56 6.57 -14.20 10.31
C LEU A 56 7.04 -13.83 8.90
N PHE A 57 7.99 -12.89 8.79
CA PHE A 57 8.46 -12.43 7.48
C PHE A 57 9.33 -13.46 6.77
N TYR A 58 10.03 -14.32 7.50
CA TYR A 58 10.70 -15.49 6.93
C TYR A 58 9.72 -16.51 6.36
N GLU A 59 8.58 -16.76 7.03
CA GLU A 59 7.53 -17.63 6.48
C GLU A 59 6.98 -17.09 5.16
N PHE A 60 6.74 -15.77 5.07
CA PHE A 60 6.30 -15.15 3.82
C PHE A 60 7.38 -15.16 2.74
N ALA A 61 8.63 -14.85 3.09
CA ALA A 61 9.75 -14.89 2.15
C ALA A 61 9.95 -16.30 1.57
N ASN A 62 9.80 -17.34 2.40
CA ASN A 62 9.91 -18.73 1.96
C ASN A 62 8.84 -19.15 0.94
N LEU A 63 7.72 -18.44 0.84
CA LEU A 63 6.74 -18.69 -0.23
C LEU A 63 7.32 -18.42 -1.63
N SER A 64 8.35 -17.57 -1.76
CA SER A 64 9.05 -17.35 -3.04
C SER A 64 9.83 -18.57 -3.53
N ASN A 65 10.31 -19.42 -2.61
CA ASN A 65 10.94 -20.70 -2.96
C ASN A 65 9.92 -21.72 -3.48
N GLU A 66 8.69 -21.66 -2.96
CA GLU A 66 7.60 -22.56 -3.38
C GLU A 66 6.91 -22.06 -4.65
N PHE A 67 6.80 -20.75 -4.82
CA PHE A 67 6.08 -20.09 -5.91
C PHE A 67 6.96 -19.00 -6.52
N PRO A 68 7.67 -19.30 -7.62
CA PRO A 68 8.57 -18.35 -8.27
C PRO A 68 7.88 -17.06 -8.75
N GLU A 69 6.55 -17.04 -8.90
CA GLU A 69 5.75 -15.87 -9.23
C GLU A 69 5.61 -14.88 -8.06
N VAL A 70 5.91 -15.30 -6.82
CA VAL A 70 6.08 -14.39 -5.69
C VAL A 70 7.42 -13.66 -5.85
N LYS A 71 7.36 -12.45 -6.41
CA LYS A 71 8.52 -11.63 -6.79
C LYS A 71 8.83 -10.52 -5.81
N LEU A 72 7.85 -10.09 -5.03
CA LEU A 72 7.98 -8.94 -4.14
C LEU A 72 7.37 -9.24 -2.76
N LEU A 73 8.06 -8.81 -1.71
CA LEU A 73 7.55 -8.83 -0.33
C LEU A 73 7.65 -7.44 0.28
N SER A 74 6.53 -6.91 0.76
CA SER A 74 6.52 -5.69 1.57
C SER A 74 6.81 -6.05 3.03
N VAL A 75 7.95 -5.67 3.58
CA VAL A 75 8.43 -6.04 4.94
C VAL A 75 7.71 -5.30 6.09
N GLY A 76 6.59 -4.66 5.78
CA GLY A 76 5.71 -3.95 6.70
C GLY A 76 4.71 -3.08 5.95
N ASN A 77 3.72 -2.57 6.68
CA ASN A 77 2.69 -1.68 6.15
C ASN A 77 2.25 -0.70 7.23
N GLU A 78 2.63 0.57 7.09
CA GLU A 78 2.21 1.70 7.94
C GLU A 78 2.52 1.50 9.42
N LEU A 79 3.79 1.26 9.75
CA LEU A 79 4.29 0.91 11.09
C LEU A 79 5.14 2.03 11.71
N LYS A 80 4.67 3.28 11.58
CA LYS A 80 5.41 4.51 11.90
C LYS A 80 6.19 4.48 13.20
N GLU A 81 5.55 4.14 14.31
CA GLU A 81 6.22 4.11 15.61
C GLU A 81 7.27 3.00 15.68
N PHE A 82 7.02 1.84 15.07
CA PHE A 82 7.97 0.73 15.05
C PHE A 82 9.20 1.07 14.20
N THR A 83 9.00 1.58 12.98
CA THR A 83 10.10 1.96 12.07
C THR A 83 10.94 3.10 12.64
N THR A 84 10.31 4.06 13.33
CA THR A 84 11.00 5.17 13.99
C THR A 84 11.81 4.72 15.20
N ARG A 85 11.26 3.83 16.02
CA ARG A 85 11.90 3.39 17.28
C ARG A 85 12.97 2.34 17.06
N ARG A 86 12.79 1.46 16.07
CA ARG A 86 13.64 0.28 15.83
C ARG A 86 14.16 0.21 14.38
N PRO A 87 14.74 1.29 13.82
CA PRO A 87 15.17 1.28 12.41
C PRO A 87 16.24 0.23 12.12
N GLU A 88 17.15 -0.02 13.08
CA GLU A 88 18.21 -1.03 12.92
C GLU A 88 17.66 -2.47 12.84
N PHE A 89 16.53 -2.75 13.48
CA PHE A 89 15.87 -4.06 13.33
C PHE A 89 15.44 -4.29 11.87
N PHE A 90 14.80 -3.30 11.25
CA PHE A 90 14.36 -3.39 9.86
C PHE A 90 15.55 -3.57 8.92
N LYS A 91 16.63 -2.80 9.08
CA LYS A 91 17.85 -2.97 8.29
C LYS A 91 18.40 -4.40 8.37
N VAL A 92 18.51 -4.95 9.58
CA VAL A 92 18.99 -6.32 9.80
C VAL A 92 18.05 -7.35 9.17
N LEU A 93 16.73 -7.18 9.31
CA LEU A 93 15.73 -8.07 8.72
C LEU A 93 15.80 -8.06 7.18
N ILE A 94 15.86 -6.87 6.57
CA ILE A 94 15.95 -6.68 5.12
C ILE A 94 17.19 -7.35 4.56
N LEU A 95 18.37 -7.08 5.14
CA LEU A 95 19.63 -7.66 4.68
C LEU A 95 19.64 -9.18 4.79
N LYS A 96 19.07 -9.73 5.87
CA LYS A 96 18.92 -11.17 6.07
C LYS A 96 18.02 -11.81 5.02
N ILE A 97 16.82 -11.25 4.79
CA ILE A 97 15.89 -11.77 3.78
C ILE A 97 16.54 -11.70 2.38
N LYS A 98 17.21 -10.61 2.01
CA LYS A 98 17.90 -10.50 0.70
C LYS A 98 19.03 -11.52 0.55
N ALA A 99 19.75 -11.84 1.63
CA ALA A 99 20.81 -12.84 1.59
C ALA A 99 20.27 -14.26 1.41
N ASP A 100 19.19 -14.61 2.09
CA ASP A 100 18.61 -15.96 2.09
C ASP A 100 17.65 -16.20 0.91
N PHE A 101 17.04 -15.14 0.35
CA PHE A 101 16.08 -15.17 -0.75
C PHE A 101 16.47 -14.17 -1.86
N PRO A 102 17.59 -14.39 -2.58
CA PRO A 102 18.17 -13.39 -3.49
C PRO A 102 17.30 -13.03 -4.71
N ASP A 103 16.34 -13.88 -5.09
CA ASP A 103 15.41 -13.63 -6.19
C ASP A 103 14.14 -12.88 -5.76
N LEU A 104 13.97 -12.65 -4.45
CA LEU A 104 12.82 -11.94 -3.88
C LEU A 104 13.17 -10.47 -3.68
N GLN A 105 12.47 -9.59 -4.38
CA GLN A 105 12.59 -8.14 -4.16
C GLN A 105 11.84 -7.73 -2.91
N LEU A 106 12.31 -6.67 -2.25
CA LEU A 106 11.72 -6.14 -1.02
C LEU A 106 11.30 -4.68 -1.16
N THR A 107 10.21 -4.35 -0.48
CA THR A 107 9.74 -2.97 -0.27
C THR A 107 9.22 -2.82 1.16
N TYR A 108 8.82 -1.62 1.54
CA TYR A 108 8.09 -1.33 2.78
C TYR A 108 6.96 -0.35 2.43
N ALA A 109 5.73 -0.65 2.83
CA ALA A 109 4.57 0.17 2.49
C ALA A 109 4.38 1.28 3.53
N ALA A 110 5.00 2.44 3.32
CA ALA A 110 4.90 3.57 4.24
C ALA A 110 3.61 4.37 4.03
N ASN A 111 3.00 4.84 5.12
CA ASN A 111 1.85 5.73 5.03
C ASN A 111 2.23 7.11 4.45
N TRP A 112 1.24 7.85 3.95
CA TRP A 112 1.41 9.19 3.36
C TRP A 112 2.08 10.21 4.31
N ASN A 113 2.01 9.99 5.63
CA ASN A 113 2.62 10.85 6.65
C ASN A 113 3.82 10.21 7.38
N GLU A 114 4.34 9.11 6.82
CA GLU A 114 5.44 8.32 7.37
C GLU A 114 6.62 8.25 6.40
N TYR A 115 6.37 8.17 5.08
CA TYR A 115 7.38 7.81 4.09
C TYR A 115 8.70 8.61 4.14
N GLN A 116 8.66 9.88 4.55
CA GLN A 116 9.85 10.75 4.70
C GLN A 116 10.72 10.37 5.91
N SER A 117 10.17 9.68 6.91
CA SER A 117 10.86 9.31 8.15
C SER A 117 11.52 7.94 8.12
N VAL A 118 11.19 7.11 7.11
CA VAL A 118 11.80 5.79 6.94
C VAL A 118 13.27 5.95 6.54
N SER A 119 14.17 5.35 7.33
CA SER A 119 15.62 5.58 7.25
C SER A 119 16.42 4.43 6.63
N PHE A 120 15.72 3.48 6.01
CA PHE A 120 16.29 2.24 5.45
C PHE A 120 15.85 2.01 3.99
N TRP A 121 15.48 3.06 3.27
CA TRP A 121 15.09 2.96 1.85
C TRP A 121 16.22 2.43 0.96
N ASP A 122 17.48 2.79 1.26
CA ASP A 122 18.65 2.34 0.50
C ASP A 122 18.82 0.81 0.50
N ASP A 123 18.36 0.13 1.57
CA ASP A 123 18.44 -1.32 1.73
C ASP A 123 17.37 -2.08 0.92
N LEU A 124 16.30 -1.38 0.51
CA LEU A 124 15.16 -1.92 -0.23
C LEU A 124 15.34 -1.82 -1.75
N ASP A 125 14.51 -2.53 -2.51
CA ASP A 125 14.51 -2.47 -3.97
C ASP A 125 13.57 -1.39 -4.50
N PHE A 126 12.53 -1.06 -3.73
CA PHE A 126 11.56 0.00 -4.01
C PHE A 126 11.29 0.84 -2.76
N ILE A 127 10.99 2.11 -2.97
CA ILE A 127 10.36 2.94 -1.93
C ILE A 127 8.85 2.72 -2.03
N GLY A 128 8.26 2.06 -1.04
CA GLY A 128 6.83 1.78 -1.01
C GLY A 128 6.04 2.91 -0.34
N VAL A 129 5.03 3.43 -1.04
CA VAL A 129 4.18 4.51 -0.53
C VAL A 129 2.70 4.16 -0.70
N ASN A 130 1.92 4.31 0.37
CA ASN A 130 0.47 4.33 0.33
C ASN A 130 0.01 5.81 0.24
N PRO A 131 -0.33 6.35 -0.94
CA PRO A 131 -0.43 7.78 -1.20
C PRO A 131 -1.84 8.31 -0.90
N TYR A 132 -2.40 7.98 0.27
CA TYR A 132 -3.67 8.52 0.75
C TYR A 132 -3.51 9.94 1.28
N PHE A 133 -2.90 10.82 0.49
CA PHE A 133 -2.71 12.22 0.85
C PHE A 133 -4.06 12.95 0.94
N PRO A 134 -4.27 13.83 1.92
CA PRO A 134 -5.38 14.78 1.89
C PRO A 134 -5.19 15.79 0.75
N LEU A 135 -5.77 15.54 -0.43
CA LEU A 135 -5.54 16.37 -1.63
C LEU A 135 -6.43 17.61 -1.64
N ILE A 136 -7.74 17.41 -1.60
CA ILE A 136 -8.71 18.51 -1.71
C ILE A 136 -9.99 18.26 -0.93
N ASN A 137 -10.33 19.17 -0.02
CA ASN A 137 -11.57 19.14 0.74
C ASN A 137 -12.75 19.70 -0.09
N LYS A 138 -13.24 18.90 -1.04
CA LYS A 138 -14.35 19.22 -1.95
C LYS A 138 -15.18 17.98 -2.25
N GLU A 139 -16.51 18.11 -2.36
CA GLU A 139 -17.43 17.00 -2.65
C GLU A 139 -17.02 16.24 -3.92
N THR A 140 -16.90 16.97 -5.03
CA THR A 140 -16.50 16.44 -6.33
C THR A 140 -15.43 17.34 -6.94
N PRO A 141 -14.14 17.07 -6.66
CA PRO A 141 -13.07 17.80 -7.32
C PRO A 141 -12.97 17.39 -8.79
N THR A 142 -12.63 18.35 -9.64
CA THR A 142 -12.30 18.10 -11.05
C THR A 142 -10.95 17.40 -11.16
N VAL A 143 -10.69 16.72 -12.28
CA VAL A 143 -9.38 16.12 -12.58
C VAL A 143 -8.25 17.13 -12.39
N ASP A 144 -8.39 18.35 -12.95
CA ASP A 144 -7.35 19.38 -12.87
C ASP A 144 -7.09 19.84 -11.43
N GLU A 145 -8.14 19.98 -10.60
CA GLU A 145 -7.96 20.33 -9.18
C GLU A 145 -7.16 19.26 -8.43
N VAL A 146 -7.45 17.97 -8.67
CA VAL A 146 -6.69 16.86 -8.05
C VAL A 146 -5.26 16.85 -8.57
N LYS A 147 -5.03 17.05 -9.87
CA LYS A 147 -3.67 17.14 -10.45
C LYS A 147 -2.86 18.26 -9.81
N GLN A 148 -3.45 19.45 -9.63
CA GLN A 148 -2.77 20.56 -8.96
C GLN A 148 -2.43 20.24 -7.51
N ALA A 149 -3.33 19.57 -6.78
CA ALA A 149 -3.06 19.13 -5.41
C ALA A 149 -1.93 18.09 -5.32
N LEU A 150 -1.75 17.28 -6.36
CA LEU A 150 -0.68 16.28 -6.43
C LEU A 150 0.70 16.85 -6.82
N VAL A 151 0.80 18.06 -7.39
CA VAL A 151 2.08 18.67 -7.78
C VAL A 151 3.11 18.74 -6.63
N PRO A 152 2.80 19.28 -5.44
CA PRO A 152 3.77 19.31 -4.35
C PRO A 152 4.19 17.89 -3.92
N ILE A 153 3.24 16.97 -3.84
CA ILE A 153 3.51 15.56 -3.49
C ILE A 153 4.43 14.89 -4.53
N LYS A 154 4.20 15.15 -5.81
CA LYS A 154 5.07 14.67 -6.90
C LYS A 154 6.50 15.17 -6.72
N ASN A 155 6.69 16.44 -6.37
CA ASN A 155 8.02 16.99 -6.13
C ASN A 155 8.71 16.28 -4.96
N ASP A 156 8.00 16.09 -3.85
CA ASP A 156 8.54 15.40 -2.66
C ASP A 156 8.93 13.95 -2.99
N LEU A 157 8.08 13.22 -3.72
CA LEU A 157 8.35 11.84 -4.13
C LEU A 157 9.49 11.76 -5.16
N THR A 158 9.62 12.75 -6.05
CA THR A 158 10.73 12.84 -7.00
C THR A 158 12.05 13.03 -6.26
N GLU A 159 12.11 13.95 -5.29
CA GLU A 159 13.30 14.20 -4.47
C GLU A 159 13.68 12.95 -3.65
N LEU A 160 12.69 12.28 -3.05
CA LEU A 160 12.91 11.05 -2.31
C LEU A 160 13.46 9.93 -3.19
N SER A 161 12.88 9.73 -4.38
CA SER A 161 13.36 8.73 -5.34
C SER A 161 14.79 9.03 -5.78
N CYS A 162 15.07 10.30 -6.12
CA CYS A 162 16.39 10.73 -6.57
C CYS A 162 17.47 10.62 -5.49
N SER A 163 17.16 10.98 -4.24
CA SER A 163 18.12 10.95 -3.13
C SER A 163 18.52 9.54 -2.71
N ASN A 164 17.59 8.58 -2.76
CA ASN A 164 17.85 7.17 -2.44
C ASN A 164 18.25 6.35 -3.68
N GLN A 165 18.11 6.92 -4.89
CA GLN A 165 18.32 6.22 -6.16
C GLN A 165 17.44 4.95 -6.29
N LYS A 166 16.20 5.03 -5.81
CA LYS A 166 15.21 3.94 -5.86
C LYS A 166 13.92 4.42 -6.50
N PRO A 167 13.27 3.61 -7.35
CA PRO A 167 11.95 3.96 -7.86
C PRO A 167 10.89 3.90 -6.76
N ILE A 168 9.87 4.75 -6.90
CA ILE A 168 8.66 4.72 -6.06
C ILE A 168 7.74 3.61 -6.55
N LEU A 169 7.26 2.78 -5.64
CA LEU A 169 6.20 1.82 -5.87
C LEU A 169 4.99 2.23 -5.03
N PHE A 170 3.85 2.48 -5.66
CA PHE A 170 2.61 2.72 -4.92
C PHE A 170 2.07 1.38 -4.40
N THR A 171 2.42 1.04 -3.16
CA THR A 171 2.11 -0.27 -2.54
C THR A 171 0.64 -0.46 -2.23
N GLU A 172 -0.13 0.64 -2.23
CA GLU A 172 -1.56 0.68 -2.13
C GLU A 172 -2.04 2.06 -2.59
N TYR A 173 -2.88 2.18 -3.61
CA TYR A 173 -3.49 3.46 -3.98
C TYR A 173 -4.97 3.32 -4.28
N GLY A 174 -5.77 4.32 -3.92
CA GLY A 174 -7.19 4.29 -4.24
C GLY A 174 -7.94 5.48 -3.67
N TYR A 175 -9.18 5.62 -4.11
CA TYR A 175 -10.08 6.67 -3.68
C TYR A 175 -11.47 6.07 -3.45
N ARG A 176 -12.15 6.51 -2.39
CA ARG A 176 -13.55 6.12 -2.16
C ARG A 176 -14.46 6.74 -3.20
N SER A 177 -15.49 6.00 -3.62
CA SER A 177 -16.58 6.54 -4.43
C SER A 177 -17.63 7.25 -3.56
N ILE A 178 -17.25 8.34 -2.92
CA ILE A 178 -18.05 9.18 -2.01
C ILE A 178 -17.68 10.65 -2.19
N ASP A 179 -18.58 11.56 -1.84
CA ASP A 179 -18.24 12.99 -1.70
C ASP A 179 -17.02 13.15 -0.78
N PHE A 180 -16.09 14.04 -1.13
CA PHE A 180 -14.82 14.25 -0.40
C PHE A 180 -13.87 13.05 -0.42
N GLY A 181 -14.07 12.09 -1.33
CA GLY A 181 -13.24 10.88 -1.47
C GLY A 181 -11.76 11.12 -1.82
N ALA A 182 -11.36 12.35 -2.18
CA ALA A 182 -9.97 12.76 -2.45
C ALA A 182 -9.32 13.57 -1.29
N TRP A 183 -9.96 13.63 -0.12
CA TRP A 183 -9.42 14.22 1.10
C TRP A 183 -9.03 13.11 2.09
N GLU A 184 -9.41 13.24 3.35
CA GLU A 184 -9.27 12.24 4.41
C GLU A 184 -10.40 11.20 4.35
N ALA A 185 -10.45 10.43 3.25
CA ALA A 185 -11.55 9.51 2.97
C ALA A 185 -11.74 8.41 4.06
N TRP A 186 -10.69 8.11 4.82
CA TRP A 186 -10.72 7.21 5.98
C TRP A 186 -11.52 7.77 7.17
N ASN A 187 -11.73 9.09 7.24
CA ASN A 187 -12.51 9.75 8.29
C ASN A 187 -14.01 9.89 7.95
N LEU A 188 -14.44 9.46 6.76
CA LEU A 188 -15.83 9.62 6.28
C LEU A 188 -16.81 8.55 6.80
N GLY A 189 -16.41 7.75 7.78
CA GLY A 189 -17.22 6.71 8.39
C GLY A 189 -17.33 5.43 7.55
N ASP A 190 -18.24 4.55 7.97
CA ASP A 190 -18.41 3.22 7.39
C ASP A 190 -18.77 3.24 5.90
N VAL A 191 -18.47 2.13 5.21
CA VAL A 191 -18.91 1.92 3.84
C VAL A 191 -20.41 1.68 3.81
N THR A 192 -21.12 2.48 3.00
CA THR A 192 -22.57 2.35 2.80
C THR A 192 -22.91 2.46 1.31
N THR A 193 -24.19 2.38 0.96
CA THR A 193 -24.67 2.60 -0.42
C THR A 193 -25.19 4.03 -0.67
N SER A 194 -25.26 4.84 0.37
CA SER A 194 -25.71 6.24 0.31
C SER A 194 -24.56 7.18 -0.05
N ASN A 195 -24.88 8.31 -0.67
CA ASN A 195 -23.91 9.36 -1.04
C ASN A 195 -22.73 8.81 -1.86
N HIS A 196 -22.95 7.77 -2.67
CA HIS A 196 -21.92 7.30 -3.57
C HIS A 196 -21.66 8.38 -4.64
N ASN A 197 -20.40 8.61 -4.93
CA ASN A 197 -19.96 9.57 -5.94
C ASN A 197 -18.88 8.93 -6.81
N PHE A 198 -19.31 8.40 -7.96
CA PHE A 198 -18.38 7.81 -8.93
C PHE A 198 -17.52 8.85 -9.63
N GLU A 199 -18.02 10.08 -9.79
CA GLU A 199 -17.26 11.15 -10.43
C GLU A 199 -16.04 11.52 -9.59
N THR A 200 -16.17 11.59 -8.26
CA THR A 200 -15.03 11.81 -7.35
C THR A 200 -13.97 10.72 -7.48
N GLN A 201 -14.37 9.43 -7.49
CA GLN A 201 -13.43 8.32 -7.64
C GLN A 201 -12.75 8.36 -9.02
N ASN A 202 -13.52 8.55 -10.09
CA ASN A 202 -13.00 8.62 -11.45
C ASN A 202 -12.01 9.77 -11.63
N ASN A 203 -12.38 10.98 -11.21
CA ASN A 203 -11.54 12.17 -11.37
C ASN A 203 -10.22 12.01 -10.62
N ALA A 204 -10.26 11.40 -9.43
CA ALA A 204 -9.05 11.18 -8.63
C ALA A 204 -8.12 10.12 -9.24
N TYR A 205 -8.66 9.01 -9.77
CA TYR A 205 -7.85 8.01 -10.47
C TYR A 205 -7.24 8.56 -11.78
N ILE A 206 -8.00 9.28 -12.59
CA ILE A 206 -7.48 9.93 -13.82
C ILE A 206 -6.34 10.88 -13.46
N ALA A 207 -6.55 11.76 -12.48
CA ALA A 207 -5.53 12.70 -12.04
C ALA A 207 -4.28 12.00 -11.52
N PHE A 208 -4.43 10.92 -10.75
CA PHE A 208 -3.31 10.16 -10.21
C PHE A 208 -2.47 9.53 -11.33
N TYR A 209 -3.11 8.89 -12.30
CA TYR A 209 -2.41 8.32 -13.46
C TYR A 209 -1.73 9.38 -14.31
N ASP A 210 -2.42 10.47 -14.64
CA ASP A 210 -1.87 11.60 -15.40
C ASP A 210 -0.60 12.19 -14.77
N VAL A 211 -0.51 12.17 -13.44
CA VAL A 211 0.60 12.77 -12.69
C VAL A 211 1.80 11.83 -12.59
N PHE A 212 1.57 10.52 -12.43
CA PHE A 212 2.61 9.57 -12.02
C PHE A 212 2.96 8.50 -13.05
N TRP A 213 2.04 8.03 -13.91
CA TRP A 213 2.31 6.86 -14.77
C TRP A 213 3.23 7.16 -15.97
N GLY A 214 3.47 8.43 -16.27
CA GLY A 214 4.43 8.88 -17.28
C GLY A 214 5.84 9.11 -16.76
N GLU A 215 6.11 8.84 -15.48
CA GLU A 215 7.36 9.18 -14.82
C GLU A 215 8.31 7.97 -14.70
N ASP A 216 9.55 8.11 -15.17
CA ASP A 216 10.55 7.02 -15.16
C ASP A 216 10.94 6.56 -13.74
N TRP A 217 10.68 7.37 -12.72
CA TRP A 217 10.94 7.04 -11.31
C TRP A 217 9.79 6.30 -10.63
N VAL A 218 8.69 6.04 -11.34
CA VAL A 218 7.53 5.28 -10.83
C VAL A 218 7.60 3.84 -11.35
N ALA A 219 7.67 2.88 -10.44
CA ALA A 219 7.65 1.44 -10.74
C ALA A 219 6.24 0.87 -10.99
N GLY A 220 5.20 1.69 -10.82
CA GLY A 220 3.80 1.31 -10.90
C GLY A 220 3.15 1.22 -9.51
N GLY A 221 2.14 0.36 -9.36
CA GLY A 221 1.50 0.17 -8.07
C GLY A 221 0.36 -0.85 -8.05
N PHE A 222 -0.25 -0.95 -6.87
CA PHE A 222 -1.37 -1.84 -6.55
C PHE A 222 -2.57 -1.02 -6.08
N PHE A 223 -3.69 -1.08 -6.81
CA PHE A 223 -4.88 -0.37 -6.40
C PHE A 223 -5.53 -1.03 -5.17
N TRP A 224 -6.19 -0.23 -4.34
CA TRP A 224 -7.04 -0.63 -3.22
C TRP A 224 -8.49 -0.29 -3.56
N GLU A 225 -9.39 -1.27 -3.66
CA GLU A 225 -9.10 -2.71 -3.61
C GLU A 225 -10.02 -3.51 -4.54
N TRP A 226 -9.65 -4.76 -4.78
CA TRP A 226 -10.52 -5.73 -5.44
C TRP A 226 -11.26 -6.54 -4.39
N LYS A 227 -12.58 -6.38 -4.30
CA LYS A 227 -13.43 -7.17 -3.41
C LYS A 227 -13.47 -8.63 -3.87
N VAL A 228 -13.07 -9.55 -3.00
CA VAL A 228 -13.20 -10.99 -3.24
C VAL A 228 -14.57 -11.45 -2.74
N LEU A 229 -15.43 -11.87 -3.66
CA LEU A 229 -16.78 -12.35 -3.36
C LEU A 229 -16.75 -13.85 -3.04
N PHE A 230 -17.48 -14.26 -1.99
CA PHE A 230 -17.59 -15.67 -1.59
C PHE A 230 -19.05 -16.13 -1.58
N ASN A 231 -19.28 -17.44 -1.67
CA ASN A 231 -20.59 -18.06 -1.43
C ASN A 231 -21.79 -17.49 -2.22
N GLY A 232 -21.56 -17.04 -3.46
CA GLY A 232 -22.62 -16.50 -4.32
C GLY A 232 -23.00 -15.04 -4.01
N GLU A 233 -22.17 -14.33 -3.23
CA GLU A 233 -22.26 -12.89 -3.09
C GLU A 233 -22.21 -12.18 -4.45
N VAL A 234 -23.00 -11.11 -4.56
CA VAL A 234 -23.01 -10.23 -5.72
C VAL A 234 -22.46 -8.89 -5.25
N ASN A 235 -21.48 -8.36 -5.98
CA ASN A 235 -20.93 -7.05 -5.69
C ASN A 235 -21.99 -5.96 -5.92
N ASN A 236 -21.96 -4.92 -5.09
CA ASN A 236 -22.85 -3.77 -5.23
C ASN A 236 -22.01 -2.55 -5.63
N PRO A 237 -22.10 -2.09 -6.89
CA PRO A 237 -21.28 -0.98 -7.36
C PRO A 237 -21.58 0.34 -6.66
N ASN A 238 -22.74 0.47 -6.00
CA ASN A 238 -23.11 1.67 -5.25
C ASN A 238 -22.47 1.73 -3.85
N GLU A 239 -21.69 0.73 -3.42
CA GLU A 239 -20.90 0.82 -2.19
C GLU A 239 -19.89 1.97 -2.30
N ASN A 240 -19.94 2.92 -1.38
CA ASN A 240 -19.14 4.15 -1.37
C ASN A 240 -17.71 3.96 -0.82
N GLY A 241 -17.22 2.72 -0.80
CA GLY A 241 -15.87 2.35 -0.38
C GLY A 241 -14.84 2.51 -1.49
N TRP A 242 -13.64 2.00 -1.21
CA TRP A 242 -12.48 2.02 -2.13
C TRP A 242 -12.55 1.00 -3.26
N THR A 243 -13.42 -0.01 -3.14
CA THR A 243 -13.55 -1.09 -4.12
C THR A 243 -13.77 -0.54 -5.53
N ILE A 244 -13.16 -1.17 -6.52
CA ILE A 244 -13.28 -0.75 -7.93
C ILE A 244 -14.23 -1.63 -8.73
N ASN A 245 -14.55 -2.82 -8.22
CA ASN A 245 -15.36 -3.84 -8.87
C ASN A 245 -16.68 -3.26 -9.39
N ASP A 246 -16.97 -3.49 -10.67
CA ASP A 246 -18.23 -3.10 -11.32
C ASP A 246 -18.55 -1.59 -11.27
N LYS A 247 -17.58 -0.75 -10.91
CA LYS A 247 -17.70 0.71 -10.91
C LYS A 247 -17.12 1.30 -12.20
N PRO A 248 -17.53 2.52 -12.60
CA PRO A 248 -16.97 3.19 -13.78
C PRO A 248 -15.45 3.32 -13.78
N VAL A 249 -14.83 3.41 -12.59
CA VAL A 249 -13.36 3.50 -12.47
C VAL A 249 -12.63 2.26 -12.99
N GLU A 250 -13.29 1.11 -13.04
CA GLU A 250 -12.70 -0.13 -13.55
C GLU A 250 -12.26 0.02 -15.01
N GLU A 251 -13.05 0.71 -15.84
CA GLU A 251 -12.70 0.97 -17.25
C GLU A 251 -11.49 1.90 -17.36
N ILE A 252 -11.41 2.93 -16.50
CA ILE A 252 -10.28 3.87 -16.44
C ILE A 252 -8.98 3.11 -16.13
N ILE A 253 -9.00 2.26 -15.10
CA ILE A 253 -7.84 1.45 -14.70
C ILE A 253 -7.48 0.46 -15.82
N ARG A 254 -8.48 -0.19 -16.42
CA ARG A 254 -8.26 -1.14 -17.51
C ARG A 254 -7.58 -0.47 -18.70
N ASP A 255 -8.00 0.73 -19.08
CA ASP A 255 -7.41 1.46 -20.20
C ASP A 255 -5.98 1.91 -19.90
N GLN A 256 -5.69 2.30 -18.65
CA GLN A 256 -4.33 2.62 -18.21
C GLN A 256 -3.34 1.44 -18.31
N TYR A 257 -3.81 0.21 -18.06
CA TYR A 257 -2.97 -1.00 -18.05
C TYR A 257 -3.04 -1.85 -19.34
N LYS A 258 -3.80 -1.42 -20.35
CA LYS A 258 -3.87 -2.07 -21.68
C LYS A 258 -2.66 -1.74 -22.57
N GLY A 259 -1.95 -0.64 -22.30
CA GLY A 259 -0.76 -0.19 -23.03
C GLY A 259 0.48 -0.96 -22.63
#